data_AF-A0AAD7NRB2-F1
#
_entry.id   AF-A0AAD7NRB2-F1
#
_cell.length_a   1.000
_cell.length_b   1.000
_cell.length_c   1.000
_cell.angle_alpha   90.00
_cell.angle_beta   90.00
_cell.angle_gamma   90.00
#
_symmetry.space_group_name_H-M   'P 1'
#
loop_
_entity.id
_entity.type
_entity.pdbx_description
1 polymer ?
#
loop_
_entity_poly.entity_id
_entity_poly.type
_entity_poly.pdbx_seq_one_letter_code
_entity_poly.pdbx_strand_id
1 'polypeptide(L)'
;MASMEPRPSPHKPYPWPWAQRSILTPEVEEKPSWLNTDLDEKDDSGDYIPSSDDSGSDDGNQGTESDEDSDSTSQVSDPEVADLTAHGLAWRRSPFLTESQQSQEQNEDLARQISELVKAEQDAAAAYNPEEVVSLITQFYELLITMGHWPEGSLRYSPHVDPPVNEALAAGVGYAPAVISLMKRLPYLTWKANRDDSRHIVGRTPWADYTSNEDIAEGRHPYPYQYIDGCPDLDPWLLPLMLPERDGWNVLLDTNLGAIRAYSTERSPPRNTVEWRRHGDVPDAEEAWTEYRRAPLVPAARYFSELVDAYRSLSRLPVITVDHNDPKEEPRPSYPAWLAKQIKEEQETVLTLYRECGWPDQWRRAEFVSKWEAAVEEIGARARAHQQGRAGKREKRGRRK
;
A
#
# COMPACT_ATOMS: atom_id res chain seq x y z
N MET A 1 6.12 -25.66 -21.93
CA MET A 1 6.24 -25.05 -20.59
C MET A 1 4.99 -24.24 -20.36
N ALA A 2 4.08 -24.69 -19.51
CA ALA A 2 2.89 -23.91 -19.17
C ALA A 2 3.32 -22.79 -18.21
N SER A 3 3.12 -21.54 -18.61
CA SER A 3 3.33 -20.38 -17.75
C SER A 3 2.40 -20.52 -16.54
N MET A 4 2.96 -20.77 -15.36
CA MET A 4 2.19 -20.74 -14.12
C MET A 4 1.86 -19.28 -13.84
N GLU A 5 0.60 -18.90 -14.08
CA GLU A 5 0.09 -17.61 -13.60
C GLU A 5 0.26 -17.54 -12.07
N PRO A 6 0.89 -16.48 -11.53
CA PRO A 6 1.06 -16.33 -10.10
C PRO A 6 -0.32 -16.27 -9.43
N ARG A 7 -0.56 -17.15 -8.47
CA ARG A 7 -1.80 -17.11 -7.68
C ARG A 7 -1.90 -15.75 -6.98
N PRO A 8 -3.05 -15.06 -7.06
CA PRO A 8 -3.22 -13.76 -6.40
C PRO A 8 -2.98 -13.93 -4.90
N SER A 9 -1.99 -13.20 -4.38
CA SER A 9 -1.67 -13.17 -2.95
C SER A 9 -2.87 -12.62 -2.16
N PRO A 10 -3.31 -13.26 -1.06
CA PRO A 10 -4.43 -12.80 -0.27
C PRO A 10 -4.26 -11.32 0.10
N HIS A 11 -5.32 -10.54 -0.10
CA HIS A 11 -5.29 -9.09 0.00
C HIS A 11 -4.67 -8.63 1.33
N LYS A 12 -3.53 -7.94 1.30
CA LYS A 12 -3.09 -7.13 2.43
C LYS A 12 -4.15 -6.05 2.62
N PRO A 13 -4.66 -5.82 3.85
CA PRO A 13 -5.46 -4.64 4.13
C PRO A 13 -4.66 -3.40 3.69
N TYR A 14 -5.34 -2.42 3.11
CA TYR A 14 -4.74 -1.10 3.02
C TYR A 14 -4.64 -0.57 4.46
N PRO A 15 -3.48 -0.10 4.94
CA PRO A 15 -3.31 0.46 6.27
C PRO A 15 -4.23 1.68 6.45
N TRP A 16 -4.66 2.28 5.34
CA TRP A 16 -5.57 3.41 5.31
C TRP A 16 -6.72 3.12 4.32
N PRO A 17 -7.91 2.71 4.78
CA PRO A 17 -9.04 2.41 3.90
C PRO A 17 -9.53 3.65 3.12
N TRP A 18 -9.06 4.84 3.48
CA TRP A 18 -9.26 6.07 2.71
C TRP A 18 -8.12 6.41 1.73
N ALA A 19 -6.93 5.79 1.80
CA ALA A 19 -5.86 6.06 0.83
C ALA A 19 -6.18 5.55 -0.59
N GLN A 20 -7.14 4.63 -0.73
CA GLN A 20 -7.69 4.27 -2.05
C GLN A 20 -8.77 5.25 -2.54
N ARG A 21 -9.29 6.11 -1.66
CA ARG A 21 -10.33 7.06 -2.02
C ARG A 21 -9.63 8.22 -2.72
N SER A 22 -9.75 8.25 -4.04
CA SER A 22 -9.40 9.41 -4.84
C SER A 22 -10.08 10.64 -4.27
N ILE A 23 -9.47 11.82 -4.45
CA ILE A 23 -10.09 13.12 -4.17
C ILE A 23 -11.49 13.26 -4.80
N LEU A 24 -11.78 12.46 -5.83
CA LEU A 24 -13.06 12.43 -6.54
C LEU A 24 -14.12 11.49 -6.00
N THR A 25 -13.78 10.52 -5.15
CA THR A 25 -14.79 9.58 -4.65
C THR A 25 -15.44 10.12 -3.37
N PRO A 26 -16.69 10.64 -3.40
CA PRO A 26 -17.43 10.94 -2.18
C PRO A 26 -17.65 9.65 -1.37
N GLU A 27 -17.89 9.77 -0.06
CA GLU A 27 -18.18 8.62 0.81
C GLU A 27 -19.41 7.86 0.30
N VAL A 28 -19.17 6.75 -0.38
CA VAL A 28 -20.18 5.72 -0.60
C VAL A 28 -19.91 4.63 0.44
N GLU A 29 -20.88 4.35 1.30
CA GLU A 29 -20.83 3.17 2.19
C GLU A 29 -20.79 1.90 1.35
N GLU A 30 -19.59 1.44 0.98
CA GLU A 30 -19.43 0.13 0.37
C GLU A 30 -19.67 -0.96 1.43
N LYS A 31 -20.67 -1.81 1.18
CA LYS A 31 -20.85 -3.05 1.95
C LYS A 31 -19.66 -3.97 1.69
N PRO A 32 -19.04 -4.57 2.73
CA PRO A 32 -17.85 -5.40 2.54
C PRO A 32 -18.08 -6.53 1.53
N SER A 33 -17.20 -6.62 0.53
CA SER A 33 -17.34 -7.54 -0.62
C SER A 33 -17.13 -9.02 -0.31
N TRP A 34 -16.78 -9.37 0.94
CA TRP A 34 -16.62 -10.76 1.38
C TRP A 34 -17.94 -11.48 1.71
N LEU A 35 -19.08 -10.78 1.63
CA LEU A 35 -20.42 -11.35 1.80
C LEU A 35 -20.96 -12.10 0.57
N ASN A 36 -20.19 -12.25 -0.52
CA ASN A 36 -20.64 -12.85 -1.78
C ASN A 36 -19.79 -14.05 -2.26
N THR A 37 -19.10 -14.76 -1.36
CA THR A 37 -18.40 -16.01 -1.73
C THR A 37 -18.97 -17.19 -0.96
N ASP A 38 -19.99 -17.82 -1.55
CA ASP A 38 -20.35 -19.21 -1.24
C ASP A 38 -19.19 -20.11 -1.68
N LEU A 39 -18.29 -20.41 -0.75
CA LEU A 39 -17.18 -21.34 -0.94
C LEU A 39 -17.67 -22.77 -0.70
N ASP A 40 -18.08 -23.44 -1.77
CA ASP A 40 -18.23 -24.88 -1.80
C ASP A 40 -16.85 -25.57 -1.81
N GLU A 41 -16.75 -26.59 -0.97
CA GLU A 41 -15.58 -27.39 -0.66
C GLU A 41 -14.93 -28.09 -1.87
N LYS A 42 -13.59 -28.25 -1.84
CA LYS A 42 -12.92 -29.54 -2.03
C LYS A 42 -11.45 -29.48 -1.67
N ASP A 43 -11.12 -30.13 -0.55
CA ASP A 43 -9.76 -30.55 -0.18
C ASP A 43 -9.27 -31.60 -1.17
N ASP A 44 -8.16 -31.32 -1.87
CA ASP A 44 -7.37 -32.35 -2.55
C ASP A 44 -5.90 -32.17 -2.19
N SER A 45 -5.47 -32.89 -1.17
CA SER A 45 -4.10 -32.92 -0.68
C SER A 45 -3.27 -33.89 -1.50
N GLY A 46 -2.54 -33.39 -2.50
CA GLY A 46 -1.52 -34.13 -3.23
C GLY A 46 -0.14 -34.00 -2.59
N ASP A 47 0.42 -35.13 -2.17
CA ASP A 47 1.78 -35.29 -1.65
C ASP A 47 2.84 -34.93 -2.71
N TYR A 48 3.72 -33.97 -2.41
CA TYR A 48 4.87 -33.61 -3.25
C TYR A 48 6.16 -34.21 -2.70
N ILE A 49 6.86 -35.00 -3.52
CA ILE A 49 8.21 -35.54 -3.28
C ILE A 49 9.20 -34.69 -4.10
N PRO A 50 10.30 -34.17 -3.51
CA PRO A 50 11.31 -33.47 -4.30
C PRO A 50 12.32 -34.48 -4.89
N SER A 51 12.46 -34.47 -6.21
CA SER A 51 13.57 -35.13 -6.93
C SER A 51 14.79 -34.21 -7.00
N SER A 52 15.95 -34.76 -6.66
CA SER A 52 17.27 -34.17 -6.86
C SER A 52 17.77 -34.40 -8.29
N ASP A 53 18.77 -33.57 -8.63
CA ASP A 53 19.75 -33.72 -9.72
C ASP A 53 19.26 -33.34 -11.12
N ASP A 54 19.95 -32.37 -11.76
CA ASP A 54 21.00 -32.68 -12.74
C ASP A 54 21.47 -31.36 -13.41
N SER A 55 22.75 -31.02 -13.24
CA SER A 55 23.38 -29.86 -13.89
C SER A 55 24.23 -30.36 -15.05
N GLY A 56 23.59 -30.48 -16.21
CA GLY A 56 24.22 -30.80 -17.50
C GLY A 56 24.52 -29.54 -18.31
N SER A 57 25.70 -29.57 -18.93
CA SER A 57 26.39 -28.55 -19.71
C SER A 57 25.84 -28.31 -21.12
N ASP A 58 26.35 -27.22 -21.67
CA ASP A 58 26.81 -27.02 -23.06
C ASP A 58 25.85 -26.53 -24.15
N ASP A 59 26.47 -25.58 -24.88
CA ASP A 59 26.43 -25.27 -26.30
C ASP A 59 25.20 -24.63 -26.94
N GLY A 60 25.52 -23.55 -27.66
CA GLY A 60 24.58 -22.67 -28.33
C GLY A 60 24.23 -23.11 -29.74
N ASN A 61 23.41 -22.30 -30.41
CA ASN A 61 23.41 -22.25 -31.86
C ASN A 61 22.80 -20.95 -32.39
N GLN A 62 23.19 -20.70 -33.63
CA GLN A 62 23.09 -19.56 -34.50
C GLN A 62 21.67 -19.19 -34.95
N GLY A 63 21.59 -18.01 -35.58
CA GLY A 63 20.38 -17.34 -36.05
C GLY A 63 19.58 -18.06 -37.11
N THR A 64 18.44 -17.45 -37.45
CA THR A 64 17.88 -17.45 -38.80
C THR A 64 16.87 -16.33 -38.92
N GLU A 65 17.13 -15.44 -39.88
CA GLU A 65 16.18 -14.52 -40.48
C GLU A 65 15.14 -15.32 -41.27
N SER A 66 13.90 -14.82 -41.36
CA SER A 66 13.07 -14.99 -42.55
C SER A 66 11.99 -13.92 -42.59
N ASP A 67 12.02 -13.17 -43.68
CA ASP A 67 10.92 -12.43 -44.27
C ASP A 67 9.77 -13.39 -44.65
N GLU A 68 8.53 -12.89 -44.72
CA GLU A 68 7.75 -12.88 -45.97
C GLU A 68 6.30 -12.41 -45.75
N ASP A 69 5.90 -11.55 -46.68
CA ASP A 69 4.59 -10.98 -46.94
C ASP A 69 3.50 -12.03 -47.22
N SER A 70 2.24 -11.68 -46.97
CA SER A 70 1.12 -12.06 -47.87
C SER A 70 -0.16 -11.30 -47.57
N ASP A 71 -0.45 -10.34 -48.47
CA ASP A 71 -1.77 -9.79 -48.74
C ASP A 71 -2.73 -10.85 -49.28
N SER A 72 -3.98 -10.85 -48.81
CA SER A 72 -5.11 -11.42 -49.55
C SER A 72 -6.41 -10.73 -49.17
N THR A 73 -6.76 -9.73 -49.98
CA THR A 73 -8.08 -9.11 -50.03
C THR A 73 -8.98 -9.96 -50.92
N SER A 74 -9.93 -10.68 -50.31
CA SER A 74 -11.02 -11.33 -51.04
C SER A 74 -12.25 -10.42 -51.05
N GLN A 75 -12.52 -9.83 -52.21
CA GLN A 75 -13.80 -9.18 -52.51
C GLN A 75 -14.83 -10.26 -52.82
N VAL A 76 -15.72 -10.52 -51.87
CA VAL A 76 -16.97 -11.25 -52.14
C VAL A 76 -17.99 -10.23 -52.65
N SER A 77 -18.48 -10.46 -53.86
CA SER A 77 -19.59 -9.70 -54.44
C SER A 77 -20.78 -10.64 -54.56
N ASP A 78 -21.76 -10.48 -53.67
CA ASP A 78 -22.97 -11.31 -53.65
C ASP A 78 -24.24 -10.47 -53.86
N PRO A 79 -24.97 -10.67 -54.98
CA PRO A 79 -26.40 -10.40 -55.08
C PRO A 79 -27.28 -11.44 -54.34
N GLU A 80 -26.70 -12.27 -53.46
CA GLU A 80 -27.37 -13.38 -52.75
C GLU A 80 -28.06 -13.00 -51.42
N VAL A 81 -28.10 -11.70 -51.07
CA VAL A 81 -28.75 -11.22 -49.82
C VAL A 81 -30.26 -10.99 -49.99
N ALA A 82 -30.79 -11.09 -51.21
CA ALA A 82 -32.20 -10.77 -51.49
C ALA A 82 -33.21 -11.89 -51.13
N ASP A 83 -32.77 -13.14 -50.94
CA ASP A 83 -33.71 -14.29 -50.82
C ASP A 83 -33.95 -14.77 -49.37
N LEU A 84 -33.29 -14.16 -48.37
CA LEU A 84 -33.38 -14.59 -46.96
C LEU A 84 -34.45 -13.86 -46.13
N THR A 85 -35.23 -12.94 -46.71
CA THR A 85 -36.28 -12.19 -45.98
C THR A 85 -37.65 -12.88 -45.98
N ALA A 86 -37.83 -13.98 -46.71
CA ALA A 86 -39.13 -14.66 -46.85
C ALA A 86 -39.45 -15.74 -45.79
N HIS A 87 -38.57 -16.00 -44.83
CA HIS A 87 -38.70 -17.15 -43.90
C HIS A 87 -38.91 -16.80 -42.43
N GLY A 88 -39.32 -15.58 -42.08
CA GLY A 88 -39.75 -15.27 -40.70
C GLY A 88 -38.68 -15.50 -39.63
N LEU A 89 -37.41 -15.55 -40.03
CA LEU A 89 -36.29 -15.45 -39.12
C LEU A 89 -36.20 -13.99 -38.69
N ALA A 90 -36.81 -13.69 -37.54
CA ALA A 90 -36.55 -12.47 -36.82
C ALA A 90 -35.03 -12.34 -36.69
N TRP A 91 -34.43 -11.44 -37.45
CA TRP A 91 -33.06 -11.00 -37.24
C TRP A 91 -33.02 -10.53 -35.79
N ARG A 92 -32.50 -11.39 -34.89
CA ARG A 92 -32.01 -10.94 -33.60
C ARG A 92 -31.10 -9.77 -33.93
N ARG A 93 -31.50 -8.55 -33.54
CA ARG A 93 -30.67 -7.37 -33.70
C ARG A 93 -29.27 -7.76 -33.26
N SER A 94 -28.35 -7.70 -34.21
CA SER A 94 -26.97 -8.11 -34.00
C SER A 94 -26.42 -7.30 -32.82
N PRO A 95 -25.85 -7.94 -31.78
CA PRO A 95 -25.28 -7.23 -30.63
C PRO A 95 -24.04 -6.39 -30.98
N PHE A 96 -23.62 -6.36 -32.24
CA PHE A 96 -22.42 -5.69 -32.71
C PHE A 96 -22.52 -4.17 -32.84
N LEU A 97 -23.71 -3.56 -32.66
CA LEU A 97 -23.87 -2.10 -32.64
C LEU A 97 -23.72 -1.49 -31.24
N THR A 98 -23.57 -2.30 -30.17
CA THR A 98 -23.48 -1.78 -28.79
C THR A 98 -22.05 -1.54 -28.28
N GLU A 99 -21.04 -2.23 -28.81
CA GLU A 99 -19.65 -2.06 -28.32
C GLU A 99 -19.08 -0.67 -28.64
N SER A 100 -19.39 -0.11 -29.81
CA SER A 100 -18.94 1.23 -30.19
C SER A 100 -19.59 2.33 -29.33
N GLN A 101 -20.85 2.16 -28.94
CA GLN A 101 -21.55 3.14 -28.10
C GLN A 101 -21.09 3.04 -26.64
N GLN A 102 -20.92 1.81 -26.12
CA GLN A 102 -20.37 1.60 -24.78
C GLN A 102 -18.95 2.13 -24.64
N SER A 103 -18.10 1.94 -25.66
CA SER A 103 -16.75 2.51 -25.67
C SER A 103 -16.76 4.04 -25.68
N GLN A 104 -17.66 4.67 -26.46
CA GLN A 104 -17.81 6.13 -26.47
C GLN A 104 -18.27 6.67 -25.11
N GLU A 105 -19.29 6.07 -24.51
CA GLU A 105 -19.79 6.48 -23.19
C GLU A 105 -18.71 6.34 -22.10
N GLN A 106 -17.94 5.24 -22.12
CA GLN A 106 -16.83 5.03 -21.19
C GLN A 106 -15.72 6.07 -21.37
N ASN A 107 -15.42 6.45 -22.61
CA ASN A 107 -14.42 7.47 -22.92
C ASN A 107 -14.86 8.87 -22.48
N GLU A 108 -16.13 9.23 -22.71
CA GLU A 108 -16.70 10.51 -22.25
C GLU A 108 -16.74 10.60 -20.73
N ASP A 109 -17.12 9.51 -20.04
CA ASP A 109 -17.10 9.43 -18.58
C ASP A 109 -15.69 9.56 -18.01
N LEU A 110 -14.70 8.88 -18.60
CA LEU A 110 -13.30 9.00 -18.20
C LEU A 110 -12.78 10.43 -18.41
N ALA A 111 -13.08 11.06 -19.55
CA ALA A 111 -12.66 12.44 -19.81
C ALA A 111 -13.23 13.42 -18.78
N ARG A 112 -14.50 13.24 -18.39
CA ARG A 112 -15.12 14.00 -17.30
C ARG A 112 -14.41 13.77 -15.97
N GLN A 113 -14.17 12.51 -15.60
CA GLN A 113 -13.46 12.16 -14.37
C GLN A 113 -12.05 12.76 -14.33
N ILE A 114 -11.31 12.73 -15.44
CA ILE A 114 -9.98 13.36 -15.54
C ILE A 114 -10.09 14.88 -15.33
N SER A 115 -11.07 15.53 -15.94
CA SER A 115 -11.28 16.97 -15.77
C SER A 115 -11.60 17.33 -14.31
N GLU A 116 -12.42 16.52 -13.64
CA GLU A 116 -12.72 16.69 -12.22
C GLU A 116 -11.45 16.51 -11.37
N LEU A 117 -10.63 15.49 -11.68
CA LEU A 117 -9.40 15.18 -10.95
C LEU A 117 -8.42 16.35 -11.04
N VAL A 118 -8.18 16.85 -12.25
CA VAL A 118 -7.28 17.99 -12.50
C VAL A 118 -7.76 19.23 -11.75
N LYS A 119 -9.07 19.49 -11.73
CA LYS A 119 -9.62 20.60 -10.95
C LYS A 119 -9.37 20.40 -9.45
N ALA A 120 -9.60 19.20 -8.94
CA ALA A 120 -9.38 18.89 -7.54
C ALA A 120 -7.88 18.99 -7.15
N GLU A 121 -6.97 18.60 -8.05
CA GLU A 121 -5.52 18.80 -7.90
C GLU A 121 -5.15 20.29 -7.85
N GLN A 122 -5.76 21.13 -8.70
CA GLN A 122 -5.55 22.58 -8.68
C GLN A 122 -6.08 23.23 -7.39
N ASP A 123 -7.27 22.82 -6.94
CA ASP A 123 -7.87 23.31 -5.71
C ASP A 123 -7.01 22.90 -4.50
N ALA A 124 -6.49 21.67 -4.47
CA ALA A 124 -5.57 21.20 -3.42
C ALA A 124 -4.25 21.98 -3.43
N ALA A 125 -3.67 22.22 -4.60
CA ALA A 125 -2.45 23.02 -4.76
C ALA A 125 -2.65 24.45 -4.26
N ALA A 126 -3.80 25.07 -4.58
CA ALA A 126 -4.15 26.42 -4.15
C ALA A 126 -4.38 26.52 -2.63
N ALA A 127 -4.88 25.44 -2.01
CA ALA A 127 -5.11 25.37 -0.56
C ALA A 127 -3.89 24.93 0.25
N TYR A 128 -2.81 24.49 -0.41
CA TYR A 128 -1.65 23.92 0.25
C TYR A 128 -0.95 24.91 1.17
N ASN A 129 -0.89 24.57 2.47
CA ASN A 129 -0.13 25.29 3.46
C ASN A 129 0.93 24.38 4.10
N PRO A 130 2.23 24.61 3.87
CA PRO A 130 3.28 23.77 4.45
C PRO A 130 3.33 23.84 5.98
N GLU A 131 2.97 24.96 6.61
CA GLU A 131 2.95 25.08 8.07
C GLU A 131 1.83 24.24 8.70
N GLU A 132 0.69 24.15 8.02
CA GLU A 132 -0.41 23.30 8.45
C GLU A 132 -0.02 21.82 8.37
N VAL A 133 0.63 21.39 7.28
CA VAL A 133 1.12 20.02 7.14
C VAL A 133 2.17 19.69 8.21
N VAL A 134 3.11 20.59 8.49
CA VAL A 134 4.08 20.44 9.59
C VAL A 134 3.36 20.29 10.93
N SER A 135 2.37 21.13 11.19
CA SER A 135 1.56 21.07 12.42
C SER A 135 0.83 19.74 12.56
N LEU A 136 0.17 19.27 11.50
CA LEU A 136 -0.58 18.01 11.52
C LEU A 136 0.31 16.79 11.67
N ILE A 137 1.48 16.75 11.02
CA ILE A 137 2.47 15.67 11.24
C ILE A 137 2.97 15.70 12.68
N THR A 138 3.23 16.89 13.23
CA THR A 138 3.64 17.06 14.63
C THR A 138 2.56 16.53 15.59
N GLN A 139 1.31 16.94 15.40
CA GLN A 139 0.16 16.47 16.18
C GLN A 139 0.00 14.95 16.09
N PHE A 140 0.20 14.37 14.91
CA PHE A 140 0.14 12.93 14.72
C PHE A 140 1.23 12.20 15.54
N TYR A 141 2.47 12.66 15.49
CA TYR A 141 3.55 12.06 16.29
C TYR A 141 3.34 12.23 17.80
N GLU A 142 2.91 13.41 18.24
CA GLU A 142 2.60 13.69 19.64
C GLU A 142 1.44 12.82 20.14
N LEU A 143 0.42 12.60 19.32
CA LEU A 143 -0.68 11.69 19.62
C LEU A 143 -0.15 10.28 19.91
N LEU A 144 0.73 9.75 19.07
CA LEU A 144 1.27 8.39 19.22
C LEU A 144 2.16 8.25 20.46
N ILE A 145 2.97 9.27 20.76
CA ILE A 145 3.74 9.33 22.02
C ILE A 145 2.78 9.32 23.21
N THR A 146 1.72 10.15 23.14
CA THR A 146 0.69 10.25 24.19
C THR A 146 0.00 8.91 24.39
N MET A 147 -0.36 8.21 23.31
CA MET A 147 -0.99 6.88 23.31
C MET A 147 -0.08 5.76 23.84
N GLY A 148 1.19 6.05 24.15
CA GLY A 148 2.14 5.06 24.69
C GLY A 148 2.86 4.23 23.64
N HIS A 149 2.71 4.56 22.35
CA HIS A 149 3.39 3.86 21.25
C HIS A 149 4.90 4.10 21.26
N TRP A 150 5.27 5.38 21.32
CA TRP A 150 6.65 5.79 21.46
C TRP A 150 6.93 6.33 22.87
N PRO A 151 8.18 6.18 23.37
CA PRO A 151 8.61 6.79 24.62
C PRO A 151 8.48 8.32 24.57
N GLU A 152 8.30 8.92 25.74
CA GLU A 152 8.45 10.37 25.89
C GLU A 152 9.86 10.81 25.45
N GLY A 153 9.96 11.98 24.82
CA GLY A 153 11.22 12.48 24.28
C GLY A 153 11.68 11.81 22.97
N SER A 154 10.85 10.96 22.36
CA SER A 154 11.17 10.34 21.06
C SER A 154 11.08 11.30 19.87
N LEU A 155 10.61 12.54 20.08
CA LEU A 155 10.38 13.53 19.04
C LEU A 155 11.40 14.67 19.13
N ARG A 156 11.99 15.03 17.99
CA ARG A 156 12.86 16.20 17.79
C ARG A 156 12.12 17.23 16.98
N TYR A 157 12.06 18.46 17.50
CA TYR A 157 11.39 19.58 16.86
C TYR A 157 12.39 20.48 16.13
N SER A 158 11.92 21.16 15.09
CA SER A 158 12.66 22.25 14.46
C SER A 158 12.86 23.41 15.46
N PRO A 159 13.98 24.18 15.40
CA PRO A 159 15.10 24.05 14.48
C PRO A 159 16.03 22.87 14.83
N HIS A 160 16.42 22.10 13.81
CA HIS A 160 17.37 20.99 13.95
C HIS A 160 18.80 21.54 13.95
N VAL A 161 19.45 21.55 15.12
CA VAL A 161 20.82 22.09 15.28
C VAL A 161 21.88 20.99 15.22
N ASP A 162 21.54 19.76 15.64
CA ASP A 162 22.50 18.67 15.75
C ASP A 162 21.87 17.29 15.41
N PRO A 163 22.10 16.76 14.19
CA PRO A 163 22.61 17.46 13.01
C PRO A 163 21.52 18.33 12.34
N PRO A 164 21.88 19.43 11.66
CA PRO A 164 20.96 20.16 10.80
C PRO A 164 20.72 19.41 9.47
N VAL A 165 19.64 19.75 8.77
CA VAL A 165 19.40 19.27 7.39
C VAL A 165 20.52 19.78 6.48
N ASN A 166 21.17 18.88 5.74
CA ASN A 166 22.23 19.23 4.79
C ASN A 166 21.63 19.77 3.47
N GLU A 167 21.34 21.07 3.44
CA GLU A 167 20.71 21.75 2.30
C GLU A 167 21.52 21.61 1.00
N ALA A 168 22.85 21.61 1.09
CA ALA A 168 23.72 21.47 -0.07
C ALA A 168 23.63 20.08 -0.69
N LEU A 169 23.60 19.03 0.13
CA LEU A 169 23.38 17.67 -0.33
C LEU A 169 21.97 17.51 -0.92
N ALA A 170 20.94 18.00 -0.21
CA ALA A 170 19.56 17.91 -0.66
C ALA A 170 19.35 18.59 -2.03
N ALA A 171 19.93 19.77 -2.23
CA ALA A 171 19.95 20.43 -3.53
C ALA A 171 20.76 19.65 -4.58
N GLY A 172 21.91 19.08 -4.18
CA GLY A 172 22.77 18.28 -5.05
C GLY A 172 22.12 17.00 -5.58
N VAL A 173 21.22 16.39 -4.80
CA VAL A 173 20.42 15.22 -5.22
C VAL A 173 19.07 15.61 -5.86
N GLY A 174 18.84 16.91 -6.10
CA GLY A 174 17.74 17.39 -6.92
C GLY A 174 16.43 17.69 -6.21
N TYR A 175 16.39 17.85 -4.88
CA TYR A 175 15.18 18.36 -4.21
C TYR A 175 14.94 19.83 -4.55
N ALA A 176 13.66 20.20 -4.74
CA ALA A 176 13.27 21.59 -4.95
C ALA A 176 13.45 22.44 -3.67
N PRO A 177 13.71 23.75 -3.78
CA PRO A 177 13.90 24.63 -2.62
C PRO A 177 12.73 24.62 -1.62
N ALA A 178 11.50 24.49 -2.10
CA ALA A 178 10.31 24.39 -1.25
C ALA A 178 10.30 23.10 -0.40
N VAL A 179 10.77 21.99 -0.97
CA VAL A 179 10.93 20.71 -0.26
C VAL A 179 12.02 20.81 0.80
N ILE A 180 13.19 21.37 0.46
CA ILE A 180 14.30 21.57 1.40
C ILE A 180 13.86 22.47 2.57
N SER A 181 13.10 23.53 2.28
CA SER A 181 12.51 24.39 3.31
C SER A 181 11.53 23.63 4.21
N LEU A 182 10.76 22.68 3.67
CA LEU A 182 9.86 21.83 4.45
C LEU A 182 10.64 20.83 5.32
N MET A 183 11.67 20.17 4.79
CA MET A 183 12.54 19.26 5.55
C MET A 183 13.11 19.92 6.82
N LYS A 184 13.42 21.21 6.77
CA LYS A 184 13.93 21.96 7.94
C LYS A 184 12.89 22.20 9.03
N ARG A 185 11.60 22.15 8.69
CA ARG A 185 10.47 22.45 9.59
C ARG A 185 9.81 21.21 10.16
N LEU A 186 9.86 20.08 9.45
CA LEU A 186 9.27 18.83 9.89
C LEU A 186 9.86 18.37 11.23
N PRO A 187 9.05 17.78 12.12
CA PRO A 187 9.57 17.08 13.28
C PRO A 187 10.13 15.71 12.86
N TYR A 188 11.13 15.21 13.59
CA TYR A 188 11.75 13.91 13.33
C TYR A 188 11.77 13.03 14.56
N LEU A 189 11.60 11.73 14.36
CA LEU A 189 11.76 10.76 15.44
C LEU A 189 13.25 10.61 15.78
N THR A 190 13.53 10.24 17.02
CA THR A 190 14.86 9.76 17.41
C THR A 190 15.16 8.44 16.71
N TRP A 191 16.44 8.19 16.43
CA TRP A 191 16.89 6.95 15.77
C TRP A 191 16.29 5.68 16.40
N LYS A 192 16.32 5.59 17.74
CA LYS A 192 15.79 4.44 18.48
C LYS A 192 14.29 4.24 18.30
N ALA A 193 13.50 5.32 18.23
CA ALA A 193 12.06 5.20 18.02
C ALA A 193 11.72 4.90 16.55
N ASN A 194 12.52 5.43 15.63
CA ASN A 194 12.26 5.34 14.19
C ASN A 194 12.68 3.99 13.58
N ARG A 195 13.76 3.37 14.08
CA ARG A 195 14.35 2.14 13.51
C ARG A 195 14.03 0.87 14.32
N ASP A 196 13.10 0.97 15.26
CA ASP A 196 12.58 -0.19 15.97
C ASP A 196 11.37 -0.73 15.20
N ASP A 197 11.57 -1.82 14.46
CA ASP A 197 10.54 -2.45 13.62
C ASP A 197 9.24 -2.75 14.37
N SER A 198 9.34 -3.04 15.67
CA SER A 198 8.17 -3.31 16.51
C SER A 198 7.31 -2.08 16.76
N ARG A 199 7.82 -0.89 16.41
CA ARG A 199 7.21 0.42 16.60
C ARG A 199 6.95 1.16 15.30
N HIS A 200 7.19 0.53 14.16
CA HIS A 200 6.67 1.04 12.92
C HIS A 200 5.15 1.09 13.00
N ILE A 201 4.54 2.06 12.32
CA ILE A 201 3.07 2.23 12.27
C ILE A 201 2.52 1.68 10.95
N VAL A 202 3.42 1.58 9.98
CA VAL A 202 3.20 1.03 8.67
C VAL A 202 4.28 -0.02 8.46
N GLY A 203 3.90 -1.22 8.03
CA GLY A 203 4.77 -2.40 8.13
C GLY A 203 6.15 -2.18 7.54
N ARG A 204 7.21 -2.40 8.35
CA ARG A 204 8.62 -2.29 7.92
C ARG A 204 8.93 -1.00 7.15
N THR A 205 8.38 0.10 7.64
CA THR A 205 8.48 1.40 6.99
C THR A 205 8.84 2.45 8.04
N PRO A 206 10.13 2.73 8.24
CA PRO A 206 10.56 3.85 9.06
C PRO A 206 10.14 5.19 8.43
N TRP A 207 9.96 6.20 9.28
CA TRP A 207 9.77 7.57 8.81
C TRP A 207 11.10 8.14 8.30
N ALA A 208 11.06 9.00 7.30
CA ALA A 208 12.27 9.64 6.81
C ALA A 208 12.80 10.66 7.84
N ASP A 209 14.11 10.62 8.11
CA ASP A 209 14.83 11.60 8.94
C ASP A 209 15.84 12.37 8.10
N TYR A 210 15.42 13.51 7.54
CA TYR A 210 16.29 14.33 6.69
C TYR A 210 17.36 15.13 7.44
N THR A 211 17.53 14.91 8.74
CA THR A 211 18.78 15.28 9.43
C THR A 211 19.91 14.29 9.13
N SER A 212 19.58 13.10 8.62
CA SER A 212 20.52 12.10 8.08
C SER A 212 20.83 12.37 6.61
N ASN A 213 22.10 12.37 6.24
CA ASN A 213 22.53 12.44 4.84
C ASN A 213 22.12 11.20 4.04
N GLU A 214 22.00 10.04 4.70
CA GLU A 214 21.58 8.78 4.08
C GLU A 214 20.13 8.90 3.61
N ASP A 215 19.21 9.26 4.50
CA ASP A 215 17.79 9.47 4.17
C ASP A 215 17.58 10.58 3.12
N ILE A 216 18.41 11.64 3.09
CA ILE A 216 18.40 12.64 2.01
C ILE A 216 18.68 11.98 0.66
N ALA A 217 19.74 11.17 0.57
CA ALA A 217 20.12 10.50 -0.68
C ALA A 217 19.09 9.43 -1.08
N GLU A 218 18.72 8.55 -0.15
CA GLU A 218 17.81 7.44 -0.39
C GLU A 218 16.40 7.89 -0.73
N GLY A 219 15.92 9.00 -0.15
CA GLY A 219 14.58 9.53 -0.42
C GLY A 219 14.37 10.00 -1.87
N ARG A 220 15.40 10.04 -2.71
CA ARG A 220 15.23 10.32 -4.14
C ARG A 220 14.89 9.08 -4.95
N HIS A 221 15.17 7.89 -4.42
CA HIS A 221 14.92 6.63 -5.10
C HIS A 221 13.48 6.16 -4.85
N PRO A 222 12.67 5.89 -5.89
CA PRO A 222 11.30 5.39 -5.71
C PRO A 222 11.25 3.96 -5.13
N TYR A 223 12.33 3.19 -5.23
CA TYR A 223 12.45 1.83 -4.71
C TYR A 223 13.79 1.63 -3.99
N PRO A 224 13.97 2.24 -2.80
CA PRO A 224 15.26 2.26 -2.13
C PRO A 224 15.79 0.86 -1.80
N TYR A 225 14.91 -0.13 -1.58
CA TYR A 225 15.32 -1.52 -1.31
C TYR A 225 15.72 -2.33 -2.55
N GLN A 226 15.09 -2.08 -3.70
CA GLN A 226 15.26 -2.96 -4.86
C GLN A 226 16.46 -2.56 -5.74
N TYR A 227 17.01 -1.35 -5.56
CA TYR A 227 18.13 -0.78 -6.33
C TYR A 227 18.06 -1.15 -7.81
N ILE A 228 16.93 -0.88 -8.48
CA ILE A 228 16.88 -1.13 -9.91
C ILE A 228 17.73 -0.10 -10.62
N ASP A 229 18.79 -0.61 -11.23
CA ASP A 229 19.66 0.14 -12.12
C ASP A 229 18.85 0.85 -13.20
N GLY A 230 19.12 2.14 -13.36
CA GLY A 230 18.46 2.98 -14.38
C GLY A 230 17.07 3.46 -13.99
N CYS A 231 16.57 3.15 -12.79
CA CYS A 231 15.37 3.78 -12.28
C CYS A 231 15.61 5.29 -12.11
N PRO A 232 14.80 6.17 -12.73
CA PRO A 232 14.92 7.61 -12.52
C PRO A 232 14.58 7.97 -11.07
N ASP A 233 15.20 9.04 -10.59
CA ASP A 233 14.83 9.64 -9.31
C ASP A 233 13.38 10.16 -9.33
N LEU A 234 12.78 10.28 -8.15
CA LEU A 234 11.47 10.91 -7.96
C LEU A 234 11.43 12.34 -8.51
N ASP A 235 10.25 12.91 -8.76
CA ASP A 235 10.17 14.31 -9.16
C ASP A 235 10.73 15.25 -8.04
N PRO A 236 11.36 16.39 -8.36
CA PRO A 236 12.01 17.28 -7.37
C PRO A 236 11.12 17.81 -6.24
N TRP A 237 9.81 17.89 -6.47
CA TRP A 237 8.80 18.39 -5.52
C TRP A 237 8.17 17.30 -4.65
N LEU A 238 8.53 16.03 -4.87
CA LEU A 238 8.11 14.91 -4.04
C LEU A 238 9.04 14.75 -2.84
N LEU A 239 8.43 14.63 -1.67
CA LEU A 239 9.10 14.37 -0.41
C LEU A 239 8.57 13.06 0.18
N PRO A 240 9.33 11.95 0.15
CA PRO A 240 8.98 10.80 0.94
C PRO A 240 8.89 11.16 2.43
N LEU A 241 7.79 10.83 3.06
CA LEU A 241 7.66 10.92 4.52
C LEU A 241 8.09 9.62 5.19
N MET A 242 8.20 8.56 4.40
CA MET A 242 8.53 7.20 4.79
C MET A 242 9.52 6.61 3.77
N LEU A 243 10.47 5.81 4.27
CA LEU A 243 11.45 5.09 3.44
C LEU A 243 11.12 3.60 3.51
N PRO A 244 10.33 3.05 2.57
CA PRO A 244 9.87 1.69 2.68
C PRO A 244 10.96 0.67 2.39
N GLU A 245 10.95 -0.41 3.17
CA GLU A 245 11.69 -1.62 2.85
C GLU A 245 10.88 -2.52 1.90
N ARG A 246 11.34 -3.76 1.67
CA ARG A 246 10.78 -4.72 0.70
C ARG A 246 9.26 -4.84 0.74
N ASP A 247 8.67 -4.84 1.93
CA ASP A 247 7.26 -5.14 2.16
C ASP A 247 6.49 -3.93 2.75
N GLY A 248 7.04 -2.73 2.55
CA GLY A 248 6.59 -1.48 3.17
C GLY A 248 5.56 -0.67 2.38
N TRP A 249 5.49 0.61 2.74
CA TRP A 249 4.59 1.59 2.14
C TRP A 249 5.33 2.85 1.72
N ASN A 250 5.08 3.24 0.49
CA ASN A 250 5.41 4.57 0.01
C ASN A 250 4.37 5.54 0.55
N VAL A 251 4.81 6.56 1.29
CA VAL A 251 4.00 7.73 1.66
C VAL A 251 4.76 8.96 1.21
N LEU A 252 4.35 9.54 0.09
CA LEU A 252 5.02 10.65 -0.56
C LEU A 252 4.17 11.91 -0.48
N LEU A 253 4.74 13.02 -0.03
CA LEU A 253 4.13 14.34 -0.09
C LEU A 253 4.52 15.05 -1.39
N ASP A 254 3.53 15.31 -2.23
CA ASP A 254 3.65 16.17 -3.39
C ASP A 254 3.47 17.62 -2.98
N THR A 255 4.59 18.34 -2.83
CA THR A 255 4.56 19.75 -2.39
C THR A 255 4.07 20.72 -3.46
N ASN A 256 3.97 20.28 -4.72
CA ASN A 256 3.38 21.09 -5.79
C ASN A 256 1.85 21.01 -5.77
N LEU A 257 1.30 19.85 -5.39
CA LEU A 257 -0.13 19.61 -5.29
C LEU A 257 -0.70 19.76 -3.88
N GLY A 258 0.15 19.76 -2.85
CA GLY A 258 -0.29 19.72 -1.45
C GLY A 258 -1.00 18.41 -1.09
N ALA A 259 -0.58 17.29 -1.66
CA ALA A 259 -1.27 16.01 -1.56
C ALA A 259 -0.33 14.86 -1.23
N ILE A 260 -0.86 13.82 -0.57
CA ILE A 260 -0.20 12.58 -0.23
C ILE A 260 -0.53 11.52 -1.28
N ARG A 261 0.50 10.79 -1.69
CA ARG A 261 0.43 9.55 -2.48
C ARG A 261 0.83 8.41 -1.55
N ALA A 262 -0.07 7.47 -1.30
CA ALA A 262 0.19 6.33 -0.40
C ALA A 262 -0.12 5.00 -1.07
N TYR A 263 0.86 4.10 -1.17
CA TYR A 263 0.72 2.78 -1.79
C TYR A 263 1.75 1.77 -1.24
N SER A 264 1.46 0.47 -1.35
CA SER A 264 2.36 -0.58 -0.85
C SER A 264 3.46 -0.88 -1.86
N THR A 265 4.66 -1.24 -1.40
CA THR A 265 5.74 -1.71 -2.30
C THR A 265 5.43 -3.06 -2.95
N GLU A 266 4.54 -3.85 -2.36
CA GLU A 266 4.14 -5.15 -2.92
C GLU A 266 2.96 -5.05 -3.89
N ARG A 267 2.31 -3.88 -3.96
CA ARG A 267 1.08 -3.71 -4.73
C ARG A 267 1.10 -2.41 -5.48
N SER A 268 1.04 -2.51 -6.80
CA SER A 268 0.76 -1.37 -7.65
C SER A 268 -0.53 -0.68 -7.20
N PRO A 269 -0.63 0.65 -7.37
CA PRO A 269 -1.87 1.37 -7.18
C PRO A 269 -3.04 0.72 -7.93
N PRO A 270 -4.29 0.86 -7.44
CA PRO A 270 -5.44 0.21 -8.08
C PRO A 270 -5.62 0.69 -9.53
N ARG A 271 -5.57 -0.24 -10.48
CA ARG A 271 -5.64 0.08 -11.93
C ARG A 271 -6.97 0.71 -12.38
N ASN A 272 -8.01 0.58 -11.57
CA ASN A 272 -9.34 1.13 -11.85
C ASN A 272 -9.50 2.60 -11.42
N THR A 273 -8.52 3.20 -10.75
CA THR A 273 -8.60 4.61 -10.34
C THR A 273 -8.51 5.56 -11.56
N VAL A 274 -8.98 6.79 -11.38
CA VAL A 274 -8.87 7.83 -12.44
C VAL A 274 -7.40 8.22 -12.61
N GLU A 275 -6.66 8.29 -11.52
CA GLU A 275 -5.22 8.56 -11.48
C GLU A 275 -4.44 7.52 -12.29
N TRP A 276 -4.86 6.25 -12.28
CA TRP A 276 -4.25 5.24 -13.13
C TRP A 276 -4.66 5.41 -14.59
N ARG A 277 -5.98 5.44 -14.85
CA ARG A 277 -6.53 5.44 -16.21
C ARG A 277 -6.13 6.66 -17.03
N ARG A 278 -5.88 7.83 -16.41
CA ARG A 278 -5.46 9.05 -17.14
C ARG A 278 -4.10 8.93 -17.85
N HIS A 279 -3.24 8.00 -17.41
CA HIS A 279 -1.93 7.80 -18.01
C HIS A 279 -1.95 6.81 -19.20
N GLY A 280 -3.12 6.21 -19.50
CA GLY A 280 -3.25 5.20 -20.55
C GLY A 280 -2.54 3.90 -20.22
N ASP A 281 -2.49 3.00 -21.21
CA ASP A 281 -1.70 1.77 -21.13
C ASP A 281 -0.22 2.13 -21.32
N VAL A 282 0.58 1.86 -20.31
CA VAL A 282 2.03 2.09 -20.33
C VAL A 282 2.71 0.72 -20.44
N PRO A 283 3.79 0.59 -21.23
CA PRO A 283 4.54 -0.67 -21.31
C PRO A 283 4.97 -1.15 -19.92
N ASP A 284 4.86 -2.46 -19.67
CA ASP A 284 5.15 -3.08 -18.36
C ASP A 284 6.52 -2.69 -17.77
N ALA A 285 7.53 -2.44 -18.63
CA ALA A 285 8.88 -2.07 -18.22
C ALA A 285 8.98 -0.62 -17.65
N GLU A 286 8.13 0.30 -18.10
CA GLU A 286 8.05 1.68 -17.59
C GLU A 286 7.03 1.82 -16.44
N GLU A 287 6.13 0.85 -16.31
CA GLU A 287 5.10 0.81 -15.28
C GLU A 287 5.73 0.78 -13.88
N ALA A 288 6.73 -0.07 -13.66
CA ALA A 288 7.36 -0.26 -12.35
C ALA A 288 7.88 1.06 -11.74
N TRP A 289 8.60 1.90 -12.50
CA TRP A 289 9.24 3.11 -11.93
C TRP A 289 8.31 4.32 -11.81
N THR A 290 7.15 4.28 -12.49
CA THR A 290 6.21 5.41 -12.56
C THR A 290 4.93 5.22 -11.74
N GLU A 291 4.83 4.12 -10.98
CA GLU A 291 3.65 3.79 -10.19
C GLU A 291 3.19 4.93 -9.27
N TYR A 292 4.13 5.65 -8.65
CA TYR A 292 3.79 6.77 -7.76
C TYR A 292 2.96 7.85 -8.46
N ARG A 293 3.15 8.08 -9.76
CA ARG A 293 2.40 9.09 -10.53
C ARG A 293 0.92 8.70 -10.68
N ARG A 294 0.64 7.40 -10.63
CA ARG A 294 -0.69 6.77 -10.76
C ARG A 294 -1.35 6.48 -9.41
N ALA A 295 -0.62 6.65 -8.32
CA ALA A 295 -1.17 6.50 -6.98
C ALA A 295 -2.28 7.53 -6.74
N PRO A 296 -3.39 7.15 -6.08
CA PRO A 296 -4.42 8.07 -5.67
C PRO A 296 -3.87 9.24 -4.87
N LEU A 297 -4.47 10.41 -5.06
CA LEU A 297 -4.08 11.65 -4.41
C LEU A 297 -5.08 12.03 -3.32
N VAL A 298 -4.57 12.29 -2.12
CA VAL A 298 -5.36 12.78 -0.99
C VAL A 298 -4.76 14.10 -0.51
N PRO A 299 -5.52 15.20 -0.36
CA PRO A 299 -4.99 16.44 0.21
C PRO A 299 -4.26 16.18 1.53
N ALA A 300 -3.05 16.71 1.69
CA ALA A 300 -2.16 16.34 2.79
C ALA A 300 -2.76 16.68 4.16
N ALA A 301 -3.43 17.83 4.27
CA ALA A 301 -4.13 18.21 5.50
C ALA A 301 -5.22 17.18 5.86
N ARG A 302 -6.07 16.83 4.89
CA ARG A 302 -7.11 15.80 5.07
C ARG A 302 -6.51 14.46 5.48
N TYR A 303 -5.46 14.01 4.79
CA TYR A 303 -4.80 12.73 5.08
C TYR A 303 -4.35 12.65 6.55
N PHE A 304 -3.65 13.67 7.06
CA PHE A 304 -3.16 13.66 8.44
C PHE A 304 -4.26 13.92 9.47
N SER A 305 -5.29 14.72 9.17
CA SER A 305 -6.43 14.90 10.07
C SER A 305 -7.21 13.60 10.25
N GLU A 306 -7.55 12.91 9.16
CA GLU A 306 -8.23 11.62 9.23
C GLU A 306 -7.37 10.57 9.96
N LEU A 307 -6.05 10.63 9.78
CA LEU A 307 -5.11 9.77 10.48
C LEU A 307 -5.13 10.00 12.00
N VAL A 308 -5.03 11.26 12.43
CA VAL A 308 -5.15 11.66 13.84
C VAL A 308 -6.47 11.20 14.43
N ASP A 309 -7.58 11.44 13.73
CA ASP A 309 -8.91 11.05 14.18
C ASP A 309 -9.06 9.53 14.29
N ALA A 310 -8.46 8.78 13.36
CA ALA A 310 -8.52 7.33 13.36
C ALA A 310 -7.84 6.71 14.59
N TYR A 311 -6.64 7.18 14.94
CA TYR A 311 -5.93 6.74 16.13
C TYR A 311 -6.60 7.23 17.41
N ARG A 312 -7.06 8.49 17.43
CA ARG A 312 -7.74 9.06 18.60
C ARG A 312 -9.04 8.33 18.93
N SER A 313 -9.80 7.93 17.91
CA SER A 313 -11.05 7.16 18.05
C SER A 313 -10.82 5.66 18.29
N LEU A 314 -9.56 5.20 18.29
CA LEU A 314 -9.18 3.78 18.35
C LEU A 314 -9.76 2.93 17.20
N SER A 315 -10.09 3.57 16.06
CA SER A 315 -10.31 2.84 14.81
C SER A 315 -9.00 2.30 14.23
N ARG A 316 -7.86 2.81 14.72
CA ARG A 316 -6.52 2.23 14.55
C ARG A 316 -5.81 2.14 15.91
N LEU A 317 -4.99 1.11 16.08
CA LEU A 317 -4.31 0.75 17.32
C LEU A 317 -2.80 0.81 17.12
N PRO A 318 -2.07 1.72 17.79
CA PRO A 318 -0.67 1.95 17.44
C PRO A 318 0.28 0.91 18.01
N VAL A 319 -0.01 0.33 19.18
CA VAL A 319 0.92 -0.53 19.95
C VAL A 319 0.89 -2.02 19.56
N ILE A 320 0.11 -2.39 18.55
CA ILE A 320 0.03 -3.77 18.06
C ILE A 320 0.79 -3.91 16.75
N THR A 321 0.96 -5.15 16.30
CA THR A 321 1.62 -5.43 15.02
C THR A 321 0.95 -4.63 13.91
N VAL A 322 1.76 -3.86 13.17
CA VAL A 322 1.38 -3.01 12.03
C VAL A 322 0.35 -3.60 11.07
N ASP A 323 0.48 -4.88 10.74
CA ASP A 323 -0.43 -5.59 9.83
C ASP A 323 -1.84 -5.79 10.39
N HIS A 324 -2.06 -5.50 11.68
CA HIS A 324 -3.29 -5.80 12.42
C HIS A 324 -3.79 -4.59 13.22
N ASN A 325 -3.30 -3.39 12.93
CA ASN A 325 -3.65 -2.18 13.67
C ASN A 325 -5.13 -1.76 13.50
N ASP A 326 -5.90 -2.35 12.58
CA ASP A 326 -7.36 -2.19 12.49
C ASP A 326 -8.07 -3.24 13.34
N PRO A 327 -8.80 -2.86 14.41
CA PRO A 327 -9.52 -3.82 15.24
C PRO A 327 -10.70 -4.48 14.53
N LYS A 328 -11.14 -3.97 13.37
CA LYS A 328 -12.19 -4.59 12.55
C LYS A 328 -11.64 -5.57 11.52
N GLU A 329 -10.32 -5.61 11.33
CA GLU A 329 -9.70 -6.49 10.37
C GLU A 329 -9.65 -7.93 10.91
N GLU A 330 -10.16 -8.85 10.10
CA GLU A 330 -10.03 -10.28 10.36
C GLU A 330 -8.61 -10.77 10.05
N PRO A 331 -7.99 -11.60 10.91
CA PRO A 331 -6.69 -12.19 10.62
C PRO A 331 -6.69 -12.93 9.28
N ARG A 332 -5.55 -12.87 8.58
CA ARG A 332 -5.43 -13.50 7.25
C ARG A 332 -5.76 -15.00 7.31
N PRO A 333 -6.54 -15.53 6.34
CA PRO A 333 -6.88 -16.97 6.31
C PRO A 333 -5.65 -17.90 6.26
N SER A 334 -4.52 -17.41 5.73
CA SER A 334 -3.26 -18.14 5.66
C SER A 334 -2.56 -18.29 7.01
N TYR A 335 -2.98 -17.54 8.03
CA TYR A 335 -2.39 -17.67 9.35
C TYR A 335 -2.84 -18.95 10.04
N PRO A 336 -1.93 -19.62 10.77
CA PRO A 336 -2.33 -20.73 11.59
C PRO A 336 -3.30 -20.23 12.67
N ALA A 337 -4.36 -21.00 12.95
CA ALA A 337 -5.43 -20.60 13.87
C ALA A 337 -4.98 -20.07 15.24
N TRP A 338 -3.83 -20.53 15.75
CA TRP A 338 -3.28 -20.03 17.00
C TRP A 338 -2.75 -18.60 16.92
N LEU A 339 -2.18 -18.19 15.77
CA LEU A 339 -1.70 -16.84 15.53
C LEU A 339 -2.89 -15.89 15.32
N ALA A 340 -3.88 -16.31 14.52
CA ALA A 340 -5.12 -15.56 14.36
C ALA A 340 -5.81 -15.29 15.70
N LYS A 341 -5.87 -16.30 16.58
CA LYS A 341 -6.38 -16.14 17.95
C LYS A 341 -5.54 -15.15 18.77
N GLN A 342 -4.21 -15.24 18.70
CA GLN A 342 -3.32 -14.33 19.40
C GLN A 342 -3.53 -12.88 18.97
N ILE A 343 -3.63 -12.61 17.66
CA ILE A 343 -3.86 -11.26 17.10
C ILE A 343 -5.16 -10.67 17.63
N LYS A 344 -6.27 -11.43 17.59
CA LYS A 344 -7.56 -10.97 18.12
C LYS A 344 -7.48 -10.67 19.62
N GLU A 345 -6.82 -11.55 20.38
CA GLU A 345 -6.63 -11.35 21.82
C GLU A 345 -5.80 -10.09 22.11
N GLU A 346 -4.75 -9.81 21.33
CA GLU A 346 -3.97 -8.57 21.44
C GLU A 346 -4.83 -7.32 21.14
N GLN A 347 -5.60 -7.33 20.05
CA GLN A 347 -6.50 -6.24 19.65
C GLN A 347 -7.57 -5.94 20.72
N GLU A 348 -8.24 -6.98 21.23
CA GLU A 348 -9.26 -6.85 22.28
C GLU A 348 -8.65 -6.35 23.60
N THR A 349 -7.48 -6.86 23.95
CA THR A 349 -6.77 -6.48 25.18
C THR A 349 -6.37 -5.02 25.14
N VAL A 350 -5.72 -4.56 24.06
CA VAL A 350 -5.28 -3.16 23.96
C VAL A 350 -6.45 -2.19 23.96
N LEU A 351 -7.56 -2.50 23.26
CA LEU A 351 -8.78 -1.68 23.28
C LEU A 351 -9.35 -1.55 24.69
N THR A 352 -9.39 -2.67 25.42
CA THR A 352 -9.86 -2.70 26.80
C THR A 352 -8.97 -1.85 27.69
N LEU A 353 -7.65 -2.00 27.58
CA LEU A 353 -6.67 -1.23 28.35
C LEU A 353 -6.76 0.28 28.07
N TYR A 354 -6.92 0.70 26.81
CA TYR A 354 -7.11 2.12 26.49
C TYR A 354 -8.33 2.70 27.23
N ARG A 355 -9.46 1.99 27.20
CA ARG A 355 -10.71 2.42 27.88
C ARG A 355 -10.55 2.44 29.39
N GLU A 356 -10.00 1.38 29.98
CA GLU A 356 -9.77 1.30 31.43
C GLU A 356 -8.85 2.41 31.92
N CYS A 357 -7.80 2.71 31.18
CA CYS A 357 -6.85 3.78 31.49
C CYS A 357 -7.37 5.18 31.11
N GLY A 358 -8.63 5.31 30.69
CA GLY A 358 -9.34 6.58 30.54
C GLY A 358 -9.10 7.31 29.22
N TRP A 359 -8.68 6.62 28.16
CA TRP A 359 -8.53 7.24 26.84
C TRP A 359 -9.88 7.71 26.27
N PRO A 360 -9.96 8.90 25.62
CA PRO A 360 -8.90 9.89 25.44
C PRO A 360 -8.83 10.96 26.55
N ASP A 361 -9.83 11.07 27.42
CA ASP A 361 -10.01 12.26 28.28
C ASP A 361 -9.25 12.19 29.62
N GLN A 362 -9.38 11.08 30.35
CA GLN A 362 -8.78 10.86 31.68
C GLN A 362 -7.56 9.93 31.58
N TRP A 363 -6.72 10.19 30.58
CA TRP A 363 -5.69 9.27 30.14
C TRP A 363 -4.56 9.08 31.17
N ARG A 364 -4.37 7.83 31.59
CA ARG A 364 -3.30 7.40 32.52
C ARG A 364 -2.22 6.62 31.79
N ARG A 365 -1.42 7.35 30.99
CA ARG A 365 -0.36 6.78 30.14
C ARG A 365 0.55 5.78 30.85
N ALA A 366 1.10 6.15 32.00
CA ALA A 366 2.04 5.29 32.73
C ALA A 366 1.40 3.96 33.19
N GLU A 367 0.13 4.01 33.61
CA GLU A 367 -0.63 2.81 33.99
C GLU A 367 -0.87 1.92 32.76
N PHE A 368 -1.26 2.51 31.63
CA PHE A 368 -1.46 1.78 30.37
C PHE A 368 -0.20 1.08 29.90
N VAL A 369 0.94 1.79 29.81
CA VAL A 369 2.20 1.22 29.32
C VAL A 369 2.59 0.02 30.18
N SER A 370 2.53 0.16 31.52
CA SER A 370 2.85 -0.94 32.43
C SER A 370 1.90 -2.14 32.27
N LYS A 371 0.60 -1.91 32.12
CA LYS A 371 -0.39 -2.98 31.89
C LYS A 371 -0.20 -3.66 30.54
N TRP A 372 0.09 -2.89 29.49
CA TRP A 372 0.30 -3.42 28.15
C TRP A 372 1.56 -4.28 28.06
N GLU A 373 2.68 -3.83 28.63
CA GLU A 373 3.92 -4.61 28.70
C GLU A 373 3.69 -5.97 29.39
N ALA A 374 2.97 -5.98 30.52
CA ALA A 374 2.62 -7.22 31.23
C ALA A 374 1.70 -8.12 30.38
N ALA A 375 0.71 -7.55 29.69
CA ALA A 375 -0.22 -8.29 28.84
C ALA A 375 0.48 -8.94 27.64
N VAL A 376 1.39 -8.22 26.97
CA VAL A 376 2.18 -8.75 25.85
C VAL A 376 3.05 -9.92 26.30
N GLU A 377 3.68 -9.82 27.47
CA GLU A 377 4.48 -10.91 28.02
C GLU A 377 3.61 -12.17 28.27
N GLU A 378 2.43 -11.99 28.86
CA GLU A 378 1.49 -13.08 29.16
C GLU A 378 0.93 -13.74 27.87
N ILE A 379 0.47 -12.93 26.91
CA ILE A 379 -0.02 -13.41 25.62
C ILE A 379 1.08 -14.19 24.90
N GLY A 380 2.29 -13.62 24.84
CA GLY A 380 3.45 -14.27 24.24
C GLY A 380 3.83 -15.58 24.93
N ALA A 381 3.75 -15.65 26.27
CA ALA A 381 4.02 -16.87 27.02
C ALA A 381 3.04 -17.99 26.68
N ARG A 382 1.75 -17.66 26.57
CA ARG A 382 0.70 -18.61 26.17
C ARG A 382 0.89 -19.09 24.72
N ALA A 383 1.25 -18.20 23.81
CA ALA A 383 1.55 -18.55 22.42
C ALA A 383 2.74 -19.54 22.33
N ARG A 384 3.83 -19.29 23.06
CA ARG A 384 5.00 -20.18 23.13
C ARG A 384 4.65 -21.55 23.71
N ALA A 385 3.89 -21.60 24.79
CA ALA A 385 3.44 -22.86 25.40
C ALA A 385 2.61 -23.71 24.42
N HIS A 386 1.72 -23.05 23.64
CA HIS A 386 0.94 -23.72 22.62
C HIS A 386 1.82 -24.30 21.49
N GLN A 387 2.83 -23.56 21.04
CA GLN A 387 3.78 -24.03 20.02
C GLN A 387 4.58 -25.25 20.50
N GLN A 388 5.12 -25.20 21.73
CA GLN A 388 5.87 -26.31 22.32
C GLN A 388 5.01 -27.58 22.49
N GLY A 389 3.74 -27.42 22.89
CA GLY A 389 2.79 -28.53 23.00
C GLY A 389 2.52 -29.24 21.66
N ARG A 390 2.56 -28.51 20.53
CA ARG A 390 2.42 -29.09 19.18
C ARG A 390 3.68 -29.81 18.72
N ALA A 391 4.86 -29.24 18.99
CA ALA A 391 6.13 -29.86 18.64
C ALA A 391 6.29 -31.23 19.34
N GLY A 392 5.99 -31.30 20.64
CA GLY A 392 6.06 -32.56 21.39
C GLY A 392 5.07 -33.64 20.93
N LYS A 393 3.89 -33.25 20.41
CA LYS A 393 2.92 -34.21 19.83
C LYS A 393 3.39 -34.77 18.49
N ARG A 394 4.07 -33.97 17.66
CA ARG A 394 4.64 -34.42 16.37
C ARG A 394 5.75 -35.44 16.57
N GLU A 395 6.67 -35.19 17.49
CA GLU A 395 7.80 -36.10 17.76
C GLU A 395 7.31 -37.48 18.25
N LYS A 396 6.32 -37.52 19.15
CA LYS A 396 5.73 -38.78 19.64
C LYS A 396 5.01 -39.58 18.54
N ARG A 397 4.42 -38.92 17.55
CA ARG A 397 3.80 -39.59 16.39
C ARG A 397 4.86 -40.13 15.42
N GLY A 398 5.98 -39.41 15.24
CA GLY A 398 7.10 -39.86 14.41
C GLY A 398 7.76 -41.13 14.93
N ARG A 399 7.96 -41.26 16.25
CA ARG A 399 8.59 -42.46 16.86
C ARG A 399 7.72 -43.73 16.89
N ARG A 400 6.43 -43.64 16.55
CA ARG A 400 5.50 -44.79 16.55
C ARG A 400 5.30 -45.39 15.16
N LYS A 401 5.79 -44.73 14.12
CA LYS A 401 5.96 -45.29 12.78
C LYS A 401 7.38 -45.82 12.67
#